data_AF-A0A1A7YQ16-F1
#
_entry.id   AF-A0A1A7YQ16-F1
#
_cell.length_a   1.000
_cell.length_b   1.000
_cell.length_c   1.000
_cell.angle_alpha   90.00
_cell.angle_beta   90.00
_cell.angle_gamma   90.00
#
_symmetry.space_group_name_H-M   'P 1'
#
loop_
_entity.id
_entity.type
_entity.pdbx_description
1 polymer ?
#
loop_
_entity_poly.entity_id
_entity_poly.type
_entity_poly.pdbx_seq_one_letter_code
_entity_poly.pdbx_strand_id
1 'polypeptide(L)' 'VNSIRVESGAWICYDHPDFKGQQYILEHGEYPEFQRWNSHNDHMGSCKPIRM' A
#
# COMPACT_ATOMS: atom_id res chain seq x y z
N VAL A 1 -3.35 8.80 -2.49
CA VAL A 1 -2.06 8.52 -1.81
C VAL A 1 -0.96 8.57 -2.83
N ASN A 2 -0.22 9.68 -2.84
CA ASN A 2 0.83 9.90 -3.83
C ASN A 2 2.16 9.25 -3.40
N SER A 3 2.48 9.26 -2.10
CA SER A 3 3.69 8.65 -1.54
C SER A 3 3.41 7.88 -0.25
N ILE A 4 4.26 6.90 0.07
CA ILE A 4 4.17 6.06 1.27
C ILE A 4 5.57 5.83 1.85
N ARG A 5 5.67 5.79 3.18
CA ARG A 5 6.87 5.34 3.90
C ARG A 5 6.46 4.28 4.91
N VAL A 6 7.07 3.10 4.82
CA VAL A 6 6.87 2.00 5.77
C VAL A 6 8.07 1.97 6.71
N GLU A 7 7.87 2.46 7.93
CA GLU A 7 8.95 2.54 8.93
C GLU A 7 9.22 1.21 9.63
N SER A 8 8.23 0.31 9.70
CA SER A 8 8.41 -1.01 10.29
C SER A 8 7.35 -2.01 9.80
N GLY A 9 7.75 -3.28 9.77
CA GLY A 9 6.90 -4.39 9.33
C GLY A 9 6.59 -4.37 7.83
N ALA A 10 5.50 -5.04 7.47
CA ALA A 10 4.94 -5.03 6.13
C ALA A 10 3.43 -4.78 6.19
N TRP A 11 2.90 -4.19 5.14
CA TRP A 11 1.50 -3.82 5.02
C TRP A 11 0.91 -4.38 3.74
N ILE A 12 -0.38 -4.69 3.79
CA ILE A 12 -1.17 -4.93 2.59
C ILE A 12 -2.21 -3.82 2.44
N CYS A 13 -2.18 -3.16 1.28
CA CYS A 13 -3.03 -2.05 0.92
C CYS A 13 -3.97 -2.46 -0.22
N TYR A 14 -5.12 -1.81 -0.28
CA TYR A 14 -6.21 -2.09 -1.19
C TYR A 14 -6.69 -0.81 -1.86
N ASP A 15 -7.08 -0.89 -3.12
CA ASP A 15 -7.65 0.25 -3.86
C ASP A 15 -9.09 0.58 -3.45
N HIS A 16 -9.85 -0.37 -2.88
CA HIS A 16 -11.20 -0.13 -2.35
C HIS A 16 -11.24 -0.14 -0.80
N PRO A 17 -12.29 0.45 -0.21
CA PRO A 17 -12.60 0.26 1.22
C PRO A 17 -12.81 -1.21 1.59
N ASP A 18 -12.81 -1.50 2.89
CA ASP A 18 -13.14 -2.81 3.47
C ASP A 18 -12.27 -3.99 2.97
N PHE A 19 -11.00 -3.73 2.65
CA PHE A 19 -10.02 -4.72 2.20
C PHE A 19 -10.40 -5.45 0.90
N LYS A 20 -10.96 -4.70 -0.06
CA LYS A 20 -11.42 -5.22 -1.36
C LYS A 20 -10.61 -4.67 -2.53
N GLY A 21 -10.71 -5.35 -3.66
CA GLY A 21 -10.08 -4.92 -4.91
C GLY A 21 -8.61 -5.29 -5.03
N GLN A 22 -7.86 -4.48 -5.78
CA GLN A 22 -6.45 -4.70 -6.11
C GLN A 22 -5.58 -4.57 -4.85
N GLN A 23 -4.66 -5.51 -4.69
CA GLN A 23 -3.78 -5.61 -3.52
C GLN A 23 -2.36 -5.16 -3.85
N TYR A 24 -1.74 -4.49 -2.87
CA TYR A 24 -0.35 -4.04 -2.92
C TYR A 24 0.34 -4.40 -1.61
N ILE A 25 1.46 -5.11 -1.68
CA ILE A 25 2.31 -5.39 -0.51
C ILE A 25 3.36 -4.31 -0.44
N LEU A 26 3.46 -3.68 0.73
CA LEU A 26 4.43 -2.64 1.04
C LEU A 26 5.34 -3.15 2.15
N GLU A 27 6.59 -3.40 1.80
CA GLU A 27 7.66 -3.72 2.76
C GLU A 27 8.33 -2.45 3.26
N HIS A 28 9.16 -2.59 4.29
CA HIS A 28 9.98 -1.49 4.83
C HIS A 28 10.71 -0.72 3.72
N GLY A 29 10.50 0.59 3.67
CA GLY A 29 11.09 1.45 2.65
C GLY A 29 10.28 2.70 2.33
N GLU A 30 10.76 3.44 1.35
CA GLU A 30 10.16 4.68 0.85
C GLU A 30 9.65 4.50 -0.58
N TYR A 31 8.41 4.92 -0.78
CA TYR A 31 7.69 4.87 -2.04
C TYR A 31 7.25 6.30 -2.39
N PRO A 32 8.10 7.10 -3.05
CA PRO A 32 7.85 8.51 -3.30
C PRO A 32 6.71 8.78 -4.30
N GLU A 33 6.27 7.78 -5.05
CA GLU A 33 5.20 7.86 -6.05
C GLU A 33 4.46 6.52 -6.16
N PHE A 34 3.21 6.54 -6.62
CA PHE A 34 2.33 5.35 -6.65
C PHE A 34 2.80 4.22 -7.57
N GLN A 35 3.60 4.55 -8.58
CA GLN A 35 4.21 3.56 -9.46
C GLN A 35 5.22 2.68 -8.71
N ARG A 36 5.78 3.15 -7.59
CA ARG A 36 6.79 2.41 -6.80
C ARG A 36 6.22 1.22 -6.06
N TRP A 37 4.91 1.19 -5.80
CA TRP A 37 4.21 0.02 -5.29
C TRP A 37 3.38 -0.71 -6.36
N ASN A 38 3.71 -0.49 -7.64
CA ASN A 38 3.02 -1.08 -8.80
C ASN A 38 1.52 -0.73 -8.89
N SER A 39 1.11 0.42 -8.37
CA SER A 39 -0.25 0.92 -8.62
C SER A 39 -0.33 1.67 -9.94
N HIS A 40 -1.51 1.61 -10.55
CA HIS A 40 -1.82 2.31 -11.81
C HIS A 40 -2.37 3.73 -11.58
N ASN A 41 -2.76 4.04 -10.34
CA ASN A 41 -3.21 5.36 -9.90
C ASN A 41 -2.83 5.60 -8.44
N ASP A 42 -3.15 6.76 -7.91
CA ASP A 42 -2.90 7.12 -6.52
C ASP A 42 -4.07 6.75 -5.59
N HIS A 43 -5.05 5.95 -6.03
CA HIS A 43 -6.20 5.59 -5.21
C HIS A 43 -5.88 4.45 -4.23
N MET A 44 -6.19 4.65 -2.96
CA MET A 44 -6.01 3.67 -1.89
C MET A 44 -7.15 3.82 -0.87
N GLY A 45 -7.90 2.75 -0.65
CA GLY A 45 -9.12 2.76 0.15
C GLY A 45 -8.99 2.13 1.53
N SER A 46 -8.14 1.11 1.70
CA SER A 46 -7.93 0.47 3.00
C SER A 46 -6.57 -0.24 3.10
N CYS A 47 -6.02 -0.35 4.30
CA CYS A 47 -4.71 -0.97 4.55
C CYS A 47 -4.71 -1.70 5.89
N LYS A 48 -3.94 -2.80 6.00
CA LYS A 48 -3.72 -3.50 7.28
C LYS A 48 -2.29 -4.03 7.38
N PRO A 49 -1.74 -4.13 8.61
CA PRO A 49 -0.44 -4.75 8.81
C PRO A 49 -0.50 -6.25 8.49
N ILE A 50 0.58 -6.76 7.90
CA ILE A 50 0.79 -8.19 7.73
C ILE A 50 1.36 -8.70 9.06
N ARG A 51 0.55 -9.47 9.79
CA ARG A 51 1.02 -10.22 10.96
C ARG A 51 1.64 -11.51 10.46
N MET A 52 2.94 -11.68 10.68
CA MET A 52 3.61 -12.99 10.62
C MET A 52 3.38 -13.75 11.91
#